data_AF-A0A0F8W309-F1
#
_entry.id   AF-A0A0F8W309-F1
#
_cell.length_a   1.000
_cell.length_b   1.000
_cell.length_c   1.000
_cell.angle_alpha   90.00
_cell.angle_beta   90.00
_cell.angle_gamma   90.00
#
_symmetry.space_group_name_H-M   'P 1'
#
loop_
_entity.id
_entity.type
_entity.pdbx_description
1 polymer ?
#
loop_
_entity_poly.entity_id
_entity_poly.type
_entity_poly.pdbx_seq_one_letter_code
_entity_poly.pdbx_strand_id
1 'polypeptide(L)'
;DNVIEELRRVVGHITKISMGETIRGTYGDYIEKKGRIAYFEPAVLTGSDEEGIEQELKIWAKYSKTDGGILEKIISYPPEVKLEKTLVLIKPDSFQELSSKVGNIIDRFSQTGLFIIGAKVIHMGVREAEEFYAPIKERLAEKMKGKLLKEIRSSLQGSLDFKLPQGIEEGIAEELKSYKTEHEFNKIIKFMTGIDPREVLDEEEKEEVREKCLALVYQGENAIMKIRKVLGETNPEEAAPGTVRKDFGLDIIKNGAHASDSSLSAEREMRIIQIEKDDIPEIVERHYGRIN
;
A
#
# COMPACT_ATOMS: atom_id res chain seq x y z
N ASP A 1 11.67 -19.42 13.60
CA ASP A 1 13.01 -19.75 14.11
C ASP A 1 13.96 -19.98 12.93
N ASN A 2 15.04 -19.20 12.90
CA ASN A 2 16.05 -19.04 11.83
C ASN A 2 15.58 -18.47 10.47
N VAL A 3 15.23 -17.19 10.44
CA VAL A 3 14.87 -16.44 9.22
C VAL A 3 15.97 -16.50 8.16
N ILE A 4 17.25 -16.49 8.57
CA ILE A 4 18.41 -16.52 7.66
C ILE A 4 18.44 -17.84 6.89
N GLU A 5 18.27 -18.95 7.58
CA GLU A 5 18.27 -20.28 6.97
C GLU A 5 17.06 -20.49 6.05
N GLU A 6 15.87 -20.04 6.46
CA GLU A 6 14.67 -20.14 5.64
C GLU A 6 14.76 -19.28 4.37
N LEU A 7 15.26 -18.04 4.48
CA LEU A 7 15.50 -17.18 3.31
C LEU A 7 16.54 -17.80 2.37
N ARG A 8 17.62 -18.36 2.90
CA ARG A 8 18.63 -19.04 2.08
C ARG A 8 18.07 -20.24 1.35
N ARG A 9 17.22 -21.02 2.00
CA ARG A 9 16.56 -22.19 1.40
C ARG A 9 15.72 -21.78 0.18
N VAL A 10 14.96 -20.69 0.29
CA VAL A 10 14.10 -20.19 -0.80
C VAL A 10 14.91 -19.47 -1.89
N VAL A 11 15.86 -18.61 -1.50
CA VAL A 11 16.68 -17.83 -2.43
C VAL A 11 17.64 -18.73 -3.21
N GLY A 12 18.17 -19.76 -2.56
CA GLY A 12 19.14 -20.69 -3.14
C GLY A 12 20.59 -20.24 -2.98
N HIS A 13 21.51 -21.18 -3.16
CA HIS A 13 22.95 -20.92 -3.12
C HIS A 13 23.45 -20.32 -4.43
N ILE A 14 24.62 -19.68 -4.39
CA ILE A 14 25.37 -19.29 -5.58
C ILE A 14 25.99 -20.56 -6.15
N THR A 15 25.37 -21.15 -7.16
CA THR A 15 25.81 -22.40 -7.79
C THR A 15 26.28 -22.17 -9.23
N LYS A 16 27.17 -23.05 -9.72
CA LYS A 16 27.56 -23.12 -11.14
C LYS A 16 26.67 -24.08 -11.94
N ILE A 17 25.51 -24.43 -11.41
CA ILE A 17 24.55 -25.36 -12.00
C ILE A 17 23.18 -24.72 -11.80
N SER A 18 22.49 -24.41 -12.90
CA SER A 18 21.12 -23.91 -12.86
C SER A 18 20.21 -25.04 -12.38
N MET A 19 19.53 -24.81 -11.26
CA MET A 19 18.45 -25.66 -10.74
C MET A 19 17.26 -24.75 -10.45
N GLY A 20 16.19 -24.87 -11.23
CA GLY A 20 14.99 -24.02 -11.17
C GLY A 20 14.09 -24.21 -9.94
N GLU A 21 14.64 -24.65 -8.82
CA GLU A 21 13.92 -24.90 -7.56
C GLU A 21 14.04 -23.73 -6.58
N THR A 22 14.89 -22.74 -6.87
CA THR A 22 15.18 -21.59 -6.00
C THR A 22 15.07 -20.28 -6.78
N ILE A 23 14.89 -19.15 -6.08
CA ILE A 23 14.77 -17.83 -6.76
C ILE A 23 16.00 -17.55 -7.65
N ARG A 24 17.22 -17.76 -7.14
CA ARG A 24 18.46 -17.57 -7.91
C ARG A 24 18.58 -18.54 -9.08
N GLY A 25 18.15 -19.78 -8.90
CA GLY A 25 18.21 -20.78 -9.96
C GLY A 25 17.22 -20.54 -11.10
N THR A 26 16.05 -19.95 -10.79
CA THR A 26 14.98 -19.66 -11.75
C THR A 26 15.17 -18.31 -12.43
N TYR A 27 15.58 -17.27 -11.68
CA TYR A 27 15.62 -15.89 -12.17
C TYR A 27 17.03 -15.31 -12.31
N GLY A 28 18.08 -16.01 -11.86
CA GLY A 28 19.46 -15.54 -12.01
C GLY A 28 20.01 -15.80 -13.41
N ASP A 29 20.92 -14.93 -13.86
CA ASP A 29 21.52 -15.02 -15.19
C ASP A 29 22.83 -15.80 -15.16
N TYR A 30 22.90 -16.84 -15.99
CA TYR A 30 24.09 -17.69 -16.14
C TYR A 30 24.80 -17.33 -17.46
N ILE A 31 25.91 -16.59 -17.36
CA ILE A 31 26.70 -16.22 -18.52
C ILE A 31 27.70 -17.35 -18.82
N GLU A 32 27.49 -18.04 -19.94
CA GLU A 32 28.34 -19.15 -20.38
C GLU A 32 29.46 -18.70 -21.34
N LYS A 33 30.65 -19.29 -21.19
CA LYS A 33 31.73 -19.23 -22.18
C LYS A 33 32.24 -20.63 -22.46
N LYS A 34 32.20 -21.04 -23.73
CA LYS A 34 32.65 -22.36 -24.21
C LYS A 34 31.98 -23.54 -23.48
N GLY A 35 30.66 -23.46 -23.26
CA GLY A 35 29.88 -24.52 -22.61
C GLY A 35 30.18 -24.69 -21.12
N ARG A 36 30.76 -23.68 -20.47
CA ARG A 36 30.94 -23.60 -19.02
C ARG A 36 30.44 -22.26 -18.51
N ILE A 37 29.77 -22.27 -17.37
CA ILE A 37 29.34 -21.04 -16.70
C ILE A 37 30.58 -20.25 -16.30
N ALA A 38 30.72 -19.06 -16.89
CA ALA A 38 31.83 -18.15 -16.66
C ALA A 38 31.50 -17.13 -15.57
N TYR A 39 30.25 -16.69 -15.49
CA TYR A 39 29.76 -15.73 -14.52
C TYR A 39 28.29 -16.02 -14.19
N PHE A 40 27.89 -15.75 -12.94
CA PHE A 40 26.53 -15.87 -12.48
C PHE A 40 26.11 -14.55 -11.85
N GLU A 41 25.02 -13.97 -12.34
CA GLU A 41 24.41 -12.76 -11.80
C GLU A 41 23.19 -13.16 -10.97
N PRO A 42 23.25 -13.03 -9.63
CA PRO A 42 22.14 -13.43 -8.78
C PRO A 42 20.96 -12.47 -8.92
N ALA A 43 19.76 -13.01 -9.10
CA ALA A 43 18.53 -12.21 -9.06
C ALA A 43 18.28 -11.53 -7.71
N VAL A 44 18.75 -12.14 -6.61
CA VAL A 44 18.56 -11.64 -5.24
C VAL A 44 19.88 -11.74 -4.47
N LEU A 45 20.28 -10.64 -3.85
CA LEU A 45 21.34 -10.57 -2.85
C LEU A 45 20.72 -10.80 -1.46
N THR A 46 21.35 -11.66 -0.67
CA THR A 46 20.96 -11.90 0.73
C THR A 46 22.21 -12.25 1.51
N GLY A 47 22.31 -11.72 2.72
CA GLY A 47 23.42 -12.00 3.61
C GLY A 47 23.48 -13.47 4.04
N SER A 48 24.68 -13.91 4.39
CA SER A 48 25.00 -15.29 4.75
C SER A 48 24.85 -15.58 6.24
N ASP A 49 25.08 -14.60 7.08
CA ASP A 49 25.15 -14.78 8.52
C ASP A 49 24.90 -13.42 9.16
N GLU A 50 24.73 -13.42 10.48
CA GLU A 50 24.39 -12.21 11.21
C GLU A 50 25.43 -11.09 11.01
N GLU A 51 26.73 -11.44 11.03
CA GLU A 51 27.82 -10.47 10.85
C GLU A 51 27.83 -9.89 9.43
N GLY A 52 27.68 -10.72 8.40
CA GLY A 52 27.59 -10.27 7.02
C GLY A 52 26.36 -9.40 6.77
N ILE A 53 25.20 -9.77 7.32
CA ILE A 53 23.96 -8.99 7.22
C ILE A 53 24.14 -7.61 7.86
N GLU A 54 24.77 -7.54 9.03
CA GLU A 54 25.06 -6.27 9.69
C GLU A 54 25.94 -5.37 8.81
N GLN A 55 27.02 -5.92 8.25
CA GLN A 55 27.94 -5.17 7.39
C GLN A 55 27.23 -4.67 6.12
N GLU A 56 26.45 -5.53 5.47
CA GLU A 56 25.65 -5.17 4.29
C GLU A 56 24.68 -4.04 4.62
N LEU A 57 23.88 -4.17 5.69
CA LEU A 57 22.92 -3.15 6.10
C LEU A 57 23.59 -1.81 6.43
N LYS A 58 24.78 -1.83 7.05
CA LYS A 58 25.57 -0.60 7.29
C LYS A 58 26.05 0.05 5.99
N ILE A 59 26.41 -0.74 4.97
CA ILE A 59 26.72 -0.21 3.63
C ILE A 59 25.48 0.42 3.01
N TRP A 60 24.34 -0.28 3.00
CA TRP A 60 23.09 0.27 2.46
C TRP A 60 22.70 1.58 3.16
N ALA A 61 22.76 1.62 4.49
CA ALA A 61 22.45 2.80 5.28
C ALA A 61 23.40 3.99 5.04
N LYS A 62 24.66 3.72 4.68
CA LYS A 62 25.62 4.77 4.34
C LYS A 62 25.24 5.52 3.07
N TYR A 63 24.69 4.81 2.09
CA TYR A 63 24.36 5.34 0.76
C TYR A 63 22.86 5.61 0.56
N SER A 64 21.98 5.17 1.46
CA SER A 64 20.52 5.30 1.32
C SER A 64 20.05 6.74 1.12
N LYS A 65 20.74 7.73 1.71
CA LYS A 65 20.40 9.15 1.53
C LYS A 65 20.71 9.69 0.14
N THR A 66 21.71 9.15 -0.55
CA THR A 66 22.12 9.61 -1.89
C THR A 66 21.52 8.76 -3.00
N ASP A 67 21.32 7.47 -2.73
CA ASP A 67 21.00 6.46 -3.73
C ASP A 67 19.59 5.87 -3.54
N GLY A 68 18.88 6.25 -2.48
CA GLY A 68 17.52 5.83 -2.15
C GLY A 68 16.44 6.86 -2.51
N GLY A 69 15.24 6.65 -1.96
CA GLY A 69 14.07 7.50 -2.19
C GLY A 69 13.31 7.15 -3.48
N ILE A 70 12.70 8.15 -4.11
CA ILE A 70 12.04 7.99 -5.42
C ILE A 70 13.07 8.18 -6.53
N LEU A 71 13.27 7.15 -7.34
CA LEU A 71 14.19 7.18 -8.46
C LEU A 71 13.63 8.05 -9.60
N GLU A 72 14.38 9.08 -9.97
CA GLU A 72 14.06 9.97 -11.08
C GLU A 72 15.06 9.84 -12.22
N LYS A 73 14.58 9.92 -13.47
CA LYS A 73 15.41 9.94 -14.69
C LYS A 73 16.31 8.70 -14.87
N ILE A 74 16.03 7.60 -14.18
CA ILE A 74 16.76 6.33 -14.31
C ILE A 74 16.21 5.49 -15.47
N ILE A 75 14.90 5.55 -15.71
CA ILE A 75 14.24 4.80 -16.77
C ILE A 75 14.16 5.66 -18.02
N SER A 76 14.60 5.10 -19.15
CA SER A 76 14.50 5.75 -20.45
C SER A 76 13.13 5.51 -21.07
N TYR A 77 12.43 6.58 -21.42
CA TYR A 77 11.17 6.53 -22.14
C TYR A 77 11.30 7.24 -23.50
N PRO A 78 10.52 6.85 -24.51
CA PRO A 78 10.43 7.61 -25.75
C PRO A 78 10.06 9.08 -25.50
N PRO A 79 10.61 10.05 -26.25
CA PRO A 79 10.41 11.49 -26.01
C PRO A 79 8.94 11.95 -25.98
N GLU A 80 8.08 11.28 -26.72
CA GLU A 80 6.65 11.55 -26.84
C GLU A 80 5.81 11.08 -25.64
N VAL A 81 6.38 10.28 -24.74
CA VAL A 81 5.65 9.73 -23.59
C VAL A 81 5.47 10.79 -22.51
N LYS A 82 4.20 11.10 -22.21
CA LYS A 82 3.86 11.88 -21.03
C LYS A 82 3.90 10.99 -19.79
N LEU A 83 4.91 11.20 -18.95
CA LEU A 83 5.10 10.42 -17.73
C LEU A 83 4.12 10.83 -16.64
N GLU A 84 3.50 9.82 -16.02
CA GLU A 84 2.71 9.97 -14.82
C GLU A 84 3.34 9.14 -13.70
N LYS A 85 3.27 9.66 -12.48
CA LYS A 85 3.55 8.91 -11.24
C LYS A 85 2.23 8.66 -10.52
N THR A 86 2.10 7.52 -9.86
CA THR A 86 0.94 7.19 -9.04
C THR A 86 1.36 6.44 -7.80
N LEU A 87 0.70 6.74 -6.67
CA LEU A 87 0.90 6.02 -5.42
C LEU A 87 -0.10 4.88 -5.33
N VAL A 88 0.39 3.71 -4.91
CA VAL A 88 -0.39 2.58 -4.45
C VAL A 88 -0.07 2.32 -2.99
N LEU A 89 -1.09 2.20 -2.14
CA LEU A 89 -0.94 1.73 -0.77
C LEU A 89 -1.58 0.34 -0.66
N ILE A 90 -0.77 -0.67 -0.36
CA ILE A 90 -1.27 -1.97 0.09
C ILE A 90 -1.64 -1.84 1.57
N LYS A 91 -2.90 -2.13 1.87
CA LYS A 91 -3.56 -1.81 3.13
C LYS A 91 -3.16 -2.74 4.30
N PRO A 92 -3.44 -2.37 5.56
CA PRO A 92 -3.00 -3.12 6.74
C PRO A 92 -3.45 -4.56 6.82
N ASP A 93 -4.61 -4.90 6.25
CA ASP A 93 -5.11 -6.28 6.21
C ASP A 93 -4.19 -7.26 5.46
N SER A 94 -3.19 -6.75 4.73
CA SER A 94 -2.16 -7.57 4.08
C SER A 94 -0.95 -7.87 4.99
N PHE A 95 -0.83 -7.21 6.13
CA PHE A 95 0.29 -7.32 7.08
C PHE A 95 -0.12 -7.89 8.45
N GLN A 96 -1.42 -8.01 8.72
CA GLN A 96 -1.95 -8.53 9.99
C GLN A 96 -1.73 -10.04 10.15
N GLU A 97 -1.60 -10.77 9.05
CA GLU A 97 -1.37 -12.23 9.04
C GLU A 97 -0.31 -12.60 8.00
N LEU A 98 0.39 -13.72 8.21
CA LEU A 98 1.33 -14.27 7.24
C LEU A 98 0.57 -14.67 5.97
N SER A 99 0.74 -13.90 4.89
CA SER A 99 0.06 -14.16 3.63
C SER A 99 0.94 -13.81 2.43
N SER A 100 0.69 -14.48 1.30
CA SER A 100 1.30 -14.11 0.01
C SER A 100 0.60 -12.92 -0.66
N LYS A 101 -0.38 -12.30 0.02
CA LYS A 101 -1.29 -11.30 -0.56
C LYS A 101 -0.51 -10.10 -1.12
N VAL A 102 0.45 -9.58 -0.37
CA VAL A 102 1.30 -8.44 -0.80
C VAL A 102 2.01 -8.75 -2.11
N GLY A 103 2.71 -9.90 -2.19
CA GLY A 103 3.42 -10.32 -3.39
C GLY A 103 2.49 -10.50 -4.59
N ASN A 104 1.33 -11.15 -4.37
CA ASN A 104 0.34 -11.36 -5.43
C ASN A 104 -0.28 -10.04 -5.94
N ILE A 105 -0.50 -9.06 -5.06
CA ILE A 105 -0.98 -7.73 -5.46
C ILE A 105 0.08 -7.01 -6.31
N ILE A 106 1.35 -7.05 -5.91
CA ILE A 106 2.46 -6.48 -6.70
C ILE A 106 2.55 -7.16 -8.07
N ASP A 107 2.42 -8.49 -8.11
CA ASP A 107 2.41 -9.24 -9.37
C ASP A 107 1.26 -8.82 -10.29
N ARG A 108 0.04 -8.62 -9.75
CA ARG A 108 -1.09 -8.06 -10.53
C ARG A 108 -0.75 -6.70 -11.12
N PHE A 109 -0.17 -5.79 -10.34
CA PHE A 109 0.20 -4.47 -10.84
C PHE A 109 1.35 -4.52 -11.86
N SER A 110 2.25 -5.51 -11.78
CA SER A 110 3.32 -5.69 -12.77
C SER A 110 2.80 -5.87 -14.20
N GLN A 111 1.58 -6.42 -14.36
CA GLN A 111 0.92 -6.61 -15.65
C GLN A 111 0.62 -5.29 -16.37
N THR A 112 0.70 -4.15 -15.69
CA THR A 112 0.57 -2.82 -16.31
C THR A 112 1.78 -2.42 -17.16
N GLY A 113 2.93 -3.09 -16.97
CA GLY A 113 4.21 -2.71 -17.58
C GLY A 113 4.79 -1.41 -17.02
N LEU A 114 4.25 -0.90 -15.90
CA LEU A 114 4.78 0.27 -15.20
C LEU A 114 6.00 -0.11 -14.36
N PHE A 115 6.90 0.83 -14.18
CA PHE A 115 8.07 0.64 -13.32
C PHE A 115 7.76 1.07 -11.90
N ILE A 116 8.20 0.28 -10.92
CA ILE A 116 8.26 0.71 -9.52
C ILE A 116 9.50 1.61 -9.38
N ILE A 117 9.29 2.86 -8.97
CA ILE A 117 10.36 3.85 -8.76
C ILE A 117 10.53 4.24 -7.29
N GLY A 118 9.71 3.70 -6.40
CA GLY A 118 9.83 3.90 -4.96
C GLY A 118 9.00 2.87 -4.20
N ALA A 119 9.49 2.44 -3.04
CA ALA A 119 8.80 1.51 -2.16
C ALA A 119 9.16 1.81 -0.70
N LYS A 120 8.17 1.80 0.19
CA LYS A 120 8.39 2.03 1.63
C LYS A 120 7.32 1.37 2.48
N VAL A 121 7.72 0.69 3.55
CA VAL A 121 6.78 0.29 4.60
C VAL A 121 6.52 1.52 5.47
N ILE A 122 5.27 1.94 5.54
CA ILE A 122 4.85 3.12 6.31
C ILE A 122 3.93 2.70 7.45
N HIS A 123 3.88 3.52 8.50
CA HIS A 123 2.84 3.46 9.51
C HIS A 123 2.28 4.86 9.63
N MET A 124 0.95 5.00 9.56
CA MET A 124 0.29 6.30 9.64
C MET A 124 -0.32 6.51 11.02
N GLY A 125 -0.09 7.71 11.56
CA GLY A 125 -0.84 8.21 12.71
C GLY A 125 -2.25 8.65 12.32
N VAL A 126 -3.10 8.95 13.30
CA VAL A 126 -4.47 9.44 13.07
C VAL A 126 -4.45 10.74 12.27
N ARG A 127 -3.59 11.69 12.64
CA ARG A 127 -3.49 13.00 11.96
C ARG A 127 -3.11 12.85 10.47
N GLU A 128 -2.08 12.04 10.21
CA GLU A 128 -1.61 11.80 8.85
C GLU A 128 -2.66 11.07 7.99
N ALA A 129 -3.34 10.08 8.57
CA ALA A 129 -4.42 9.37 7.88
C ALA A 129 -5.64 10.28 7.59
N GLU A 130 -6.00 11.17 8.53
CA GLU A 130 -7.07 12.15 8.33
C GLU A 130 -6.73 13.09 7.16
N GLU A 131 -5.51 13.61 7.11
CA GLU A 131 -5.03 14.46 6.02
C GLU A 131 -5.02 13.70 4.68
N PHE A 132 -4.53 12.46 4.69
CA PHE A 132 -4.46 11.60 3.51
C PHE A 132 -5.84 11.36 2.89
N TYR A 133 -6.83 11.02 3.73
CA TYR A 133 -8.16 10.63 3.32
C TYR A 133 -9.17 11.78 3.28
N ALA A 134 -8.81 13.01 3.67
CA ALA A 134 -9.71 14.16 3.71
C ALA A 134 -10.59 14.32 2.43
N PRO A 135 -10.07 14.18 1.20
CA PRO A 135 -10.91 14.32 -0.01
C PRO A 135 -11.98 13.23 -0.16
N ILE A 136 -11.83 12.09 0.49
CA ILE A 136 -12.84 11.01 0.49
C ILE A 136 -14.05 11.42 1.33
N LYS A 137 -13.87 12.22 2.40
CA LYS A 137 -14.94 12.64 3.30
C LYS A 137 -16.06 13.38 2.55
N GLU A 138 -15.70 14.26 1.64
CA GLU A 138 -16.66 14.99 0.78
C GLU A 138 -17.45 14.03 -0.12
N ARG A 139 -16.76 13.10 -0.79
CA ARG A 139 -17.38 12.09 -1.66
C ARG A 139 -18.28 11.11 -0.89
N LEU A 140 -17.94 10.82 0.37
CA LEU A 140 -18.78 10.02 1.26
C LEU A 140 -20.07 10.77 1.58
N ALA A 141 -19.99 12.06 1.92
CA ALA A 141 -21.14 12.88 2.28
C ALA A 141 -22.22 12.89 1.18
N GLU A 142 -21.83 12.96 -0.09
CA GLU A 142 -22.75 12.91 -1.23
C GLU A 142 -23.56 11.60 -1.28
N LYS A 143 -22.95 10.47 -0.92
CA LYS A 143 -23.57 9.15 -0.95
C LYS A 143 -24.32 8.80 0.34
N MET A 144 -24.01 9.46 1.46
CA MET A 144 -24.58 9.12 2.77
C MET A 144 -26.09 9.36 2.84
N LYS A 145 -26.59 10.47 2.28
CA LYS A 145 -28.02 10.82 2.34
C LYS A 145 -28.91 9.69 1.78
N GLY A 146 -28.56 9.15 0.62
CA GLY A 146 -29.33 8.08 -0.02
C GLY A 146 -29.29 6.76 0.75
N LYS A 147 -28.14 6.39 1.34
CA LYS A 147 -28.03 5.20 2.20
C LYS A 147 -28.85 5.37 3.47
N LEU A 148 -28.71 6.51 4.14
CA LEU A 148 -29.36 6.77 5.41
C LEU A 148 -30.88 6.87 5.26
N LEU A 149 -31.38 7.44 4.15
CA LEU A 149 -32.81 7.46 3.85
C LEU A 149 -33.38 6.03 3.71
N LYS A 150 -32.64 5.10 3.10
CA LYS A 150 -33.04 3.69 3.01
C LYS A 150 -33.03 3.00 4.38
N GLU A 151 -31.98 3.24 5.17
CA GLU A 151 -31.86 2.69 6.54
C GLU A 151 -32.99 3.20 7.46
N ILE A 152 -33.28 4.51 7.43
CA ILE A 152 -34.37 5.13 8.20
C ILE A 152 -35.71 4.55 7.77
N ARG A 153 -36.00 4.51 6.47
CA ARG A 153 -37.25 3.94 5.96
C ARG A 153 -37.43 2.50 6.41
N SER A 154 -36.41 1.66 6.25
CA SER A 154 -36.47 0.26 6.67
C SER A 154 -36.63 0.09 8.18
N SER A 155 -36.09 0.99 8.98
CA SER A 155 -36.16 0.91 10.45
C SER A 155 -37.46 1.49 11.01
N LEU A 156 -38.02 2.52 10.37
CA LEU A 156 -39.28 3.15 10.77
C LEU A 156 -40.52 2.46 10.20
N GLN A 157 -40.36 1.68 9.12
CA GLN A 157 -41.46 0.94 8.52
C GLN A 157 -42.00 -0.12 9.48
N GLY A 158 -43.23 0.08 9.95
CA GLY A 158 -43.93 -0.86 10.82
C GLY A 158 -43.50 -0.83 12.29
N SER A 159 -42.58 0.07 12.69
CA SER A 159 -42.20 0.26 14.10
C SER A 159 -43.03 1.33 14.82
N LEU A 160 -43.79 2.14 14.08
CA LEU A 160 -44.65 3.19 14.61
C LEU A 160 -46.13 2.83 14.41
N ASP A 161 -46.96 3.18 15.39
CA ASP A 161 -48.42 3.00 15.38
C ASP A 161 -49.17 4.13 14.64
N PHE A 162 -48.44 5.11 14.12
CA PHE A 162 -48.96 6.23 13.34
C PHE A 162 -48.24 6.37 11.99
N LYS A 163 -48.86 7.10 11.06
CA LYS A 163 -48.25 7.40 9.76
C LYS A 163 -47.26 8.56 9.89
N LEU A 164 -46.04 8.37 9.42
CA LEU A 164 -45.06 9.43 9.32
C LEU A 164 -45.55 10.54 8.36
N PRO A 165 -45.39 11.82 8.73
CA PRO A 165 -45.66 12.92 7.81
C PRO A 165 -44.71 12.89 6.61
N GLN A 166 -45.19 13.34 5.46
CA GLN A 166 -44.42 13.33 4.22
C GLN A 166 -43.15 14.19 4.35
N GLY A 167 -42.00 13.64 3.96
CA GLY A 167 -40.70 14.35 4.00
C GLY A 167 -39.99 14.31 5.35
N ILE A 168 -40.57 13.69 6.40
CA ILE A 168 -39.88 13.55 7.70
C ILE A 168 -38.62 12.71 7.56
N GLU A 169 -38.63 11.60 6.80
CA GLU A 169 -37.43 10.77 6.69
C GLU A 169 -36.28 11.52 5.98
N GLU A 170 -36.61 12.42 5.07
CA GLU A 170 -35.64 13.27 4.37
C GLU A 170 -35.06 14.34 5.30
N GLY A 171 -35.88 14.91 6.19
CA GLY A 171 -35.44 15.83 7.24
C GLY A 171 -34.49 15.15 8.23
N ILE A 172 -34.89 14.00 8.78
CA ILE A 172 -34.04 13.19 9.67
C ILE A 172 -32.74 12.82 8.95
N ALA A 173 -32.82 12.44 7.67
CA ALA A 173 -31.64 12.06 6.92
C ALA A 173 -30.68 13.22 6.68
N GLU A 174 -31.18 14.43 6.50
CA GLU A 174 -30.36 15.64 6.39
C GLU A 174 -29.64 15.94 7.72
N GLU A 175 -30.36 15.87 8.84
CA GLU A 175 -29.78 16.12 10.17
C GLU A 175 -28.69 15.12 10.56
N LEU A 176 -28.87 13.84 10.23
CA LEU A 176 -27.93 12.77 10.59
C LEU A 176 -26.80 12.58 9.58
N LYS A 177 -26.86 13.23 8.41
CA LYS A 177 -25.90 13.05 7.31
C LYS A 177 -24.45 13.29 7.75
N SER A 178 -24.20 14.38 8.48
CA SER A 178 -22.86 14.75 8.96
C SER A 178 -22.32 13.70 9.93
N TYR A 179 -23.13 13.28 10.91
CA TYR A 179 -22.77 12.26 11.90
C TYR A 179 -22.47 10.90 11.24
N LYS A 180 -23.28 10.47 10.28
CA LYS A 180 -23.03 9.22 9.54
C LYS A 180 -21.77 9.32 8.68
N THR A 181 -21.55 10.46 8.03
CA THR A 181 -20.33 10.70 7.24
C THR A 181 -19.09 10.62 8.12
N GLU A 182 -19.11 11.30 9.26
CA GLU A 182 -18.03 11.26 10.26
C GLU A 182 -17.79 9.83 10.74
N HIS A 183 -18.87 9.11 11.05
CA HIS A 183 -18.79 7.74 11.53
C HIS A 183 -18.15 6.79 10.49
N GLU A 184 -18.54 6.88 9.21
CA GLU A 184 -17.94 6.05 8.16
C GLU A 184 -16.50 6.49 7.85
N PHE A 185 -16.19 7.78 7.92
CA PHE A 185 -14.83 8.29 7.78
C PHE A 185 -13.91 7.76 8.89
N ASN A 186 -14.36 7.82 10.15
CA ASN A 186 -13.60 7.34 11.30
C ASN A 186 -13.33 5.83 11.25
N LYS A 187 -14.21 5.04 10.61
CA LYS A 187 -13.93 3.62 10.36
C LYS A 187 -12.76 3.42 9.40
N ILE A 188 -12.63 4.27 8.38
CA ILE A 188 -11.49 4.22 7.45
C ILE A 188 -10.21 4.55 8.20
N ILE A 189 -10.22 5.63 9.00
CA ILE A 189 -9.05 6.03 9.79
C ILE A 189 -8.67 4.93 10.76
N LYS A 190 -9.62 4.42 11.56
CA LYS A 190 -9.40 3.31 12.50
C LYS A 190 -8.80 2.08 11.83
N PHE A 191 -9.29 1.72 10.64
CA PHE A 191 -8.74 0.59 9.90
C PHE A 191 -7.30 0.83 9.43
N MET A 192 -6.99 2.05 8.99
CA MET A 192 -5.68 2.39 8.45
C MET A 192 -4.62 2.62 9.53
N THR A 193 -5.01 3.04 10.73
CA THR A 193 -4.11 3.38 11.83
C THR A 193 -4.14 2.38 12.99
N GLY A 194 -5.22 1.61 13.14
CA GLY A 194 -5.48 0.77 14.31
C GLY A 194 -6.01 1.55 15.52
N ILE A 195 -6.27 2.86 15.38
CA ILE A 195 -6.66 3.78 16.44
C ILE A 195 -7.98 4.45 16.07
N ASP A 196 -8.98 4.36 16.94
CA ASP A 196 -10.25 5.05 16.73
C ASP A 196 -10.09 6.55 16.98
N PRO A 197 -10.30 7.44 15.99
CA PRO A 197 -10.13 8.88 16.18
C PRO A 197 -10.99 9.47 17.31
N ARG A 198 -12.06 8.77 17.70
CA ARG A 198 -12.98 9.18 18.77
C ARG A 198 -12.47 8.87 20.18
N GLU A 199 -11.48 8.00 20.29
CA GLU A 199 -10.87 7.58 21.55
C GLU A 199 -9.59 8.38 21.87
N VAL A 200 -9.12 9.19 20.91
CA VAL A 200 -7.92 10.02 21.05
C VAL A 200 -8.22 11.26 21.88
N LEU A 201 -7.49 11.45 22.99
CA LEU A 201 -7.75 12.50 23.98
C LEU A 201 -6.83 13.72 23.86
N ASP A 202 -5.62 13.54 23.32
CA ASP A 202 -4.65 14.61 23.10
C ASP A 202 -3.99 14.55 21.71
N GLU A 203 -3.24 15.60 21.37
CA GLU A 203 -2.57 15.70 20.06
C GLU A 203 -1.34 14.79 19.93
N GLU A 204 -0.79 14.29 21.05
CA GLU A 204 0.36 13.38 21.02
C GLU A 204 -0.07 11.98 20.61
N GLU A 205 -1.22 11.51 21.12
CA GLU A 205 -1.84 10.24 20.73
C GLU A 205 -2.17 10.17 19.21
N LYS A 206 -2.38 11.32 18.55
CA LYS A 206 -2.61 11.34 17.09
C LYS A 206 -1.39 10.95 16.27
N GLU A 207 -0.19 11.01 16.87
CA GLU A 207 1.07 10.60 16.25
C GLU A 207 1.40 9.13 16.53
N GLU A 208 0.62 8.44 17.38
CA GLU A 208 0.83 7.01 17.63
C GLU A 208 0.58 6.20 16.36
N VAL A 209 1.49 5.25 16.09
CA VAL A 209 1.44 4.39 14.90
C VAL A 209 1.35 2.93 15.31
N ARG A 210 0.44 2.16 14.69
CA ARG A 210 0.25 0.73 14.99
C ARG A 210 0.27 -0.15 13.74
N GLU A 211 -0.53 0.24 12.75
CA GLU A 211 -0.75 -0.56 11.55
C GLU A 211 0.30 -0.28 10.45
N LYS A 212 0.65 -1.32 9.69
CA LYS A 212 1.62 -1.27 8.58
C LYS A 212 0.92 -1.18 7.24
N CYS A 213 1.44 -0.33 6.36
CA CYS A 213 1.10 -0.34 4.94
C CYS A 213 2.37 -0.44 4.10
N LEU A 214 2.26 -0.94 2.87
CA LEU A 214 3.34 -0.81 1.88
C LEU A 214 2.93 0.22 0.84
N ALA A 215 3.70 1.31 0.79
CA ALA A 215 3.61 2.31 -0.24
C ALA A 215 4.50 1.92 -1.43
N LEU A 216 3.93 2.00 -2.63
CA LEU A 216 4.62 1.77 -3.90
C LEU A 216 4.34 2.94 -4.84
N VAL A 217 5.39 3.46 -5.47
CA VAL A 217 5.29 4.51 -6.46
C VAL A 217 5.56 3.91 -7.83
N TYR A 218 4.54 3.93 -8.69
CA TYR A 218 4.65 3.47 -10.07
C TYR A 218 4.82 4.66 -11.03
N GLN A 219 5.60 4.46 -12.08
CA GLN A 219 5.79 5.44 -13.15
C GLN A 219 5.61 4.83 -14.53
N GLY A 220 5.04 5.63 -15.43
CA GLY A 220 4.99 5.35 -16.86
C GLY A 220 3.86 6.12 -17.54
N GLU A 221 3.63 5.82 -18.81
CA GLU A 221 2.52 6.41 -19.57
C GLU A 221 1.17 5.93 -19.03
N ASN A 222 0.26 6.88 -18.76
CA ASN A 222 -1.08 6.63 -18.22
C ASN A 222 -1.08 5.80 -16.92
N ALA A 223 -0.08 6.00 -16.06
CA ALA A 223 0.16 5.19 -14.87
C ALA A 223 -1.08 5.12 -13.96
N ILE A 224 -1.75 6.25 -13.73
CA ILE A 224 -2.93 6.33 -12.84
C ILE A 224 -4.06 5.48 -13.39
N MET A 225 -4.39 5.65 -14.68
CA MET A 225 -5.45 4.89 -15.33
C MET A 225 -5.15 3.39 -15.32
N LYS A 226 -3.92 2.98 -15.67
CA LYS A 226 -3.50 1.58 -15.73
C LYS A 226 -3.58 0.90 -14.36
N ILE A 227 -3.06 1.54 -13.32
CA ILE A 227 -3.15 1.03 -11.94
C ILE A 227 -4.61 0.92 -11.50
N ARG A 228 -5.43 1.95 -11.71
CA ARG A 228 -6.84 1.91 -11.31
C ARG A 228 -7.64 0.82 -12.04
N LYS A 229 -7.32 0.57 -13.31
CA LYS A 229 -7.93 -0.53 -14.09
C LYS A 229 -7.62 -1.90 -13.48
N VAL A 230 -6.36 -2.14 -13.10
CA VAL A 230 -5.96 -3.40 -12.44
C VAL A 230 -6.51 -3.48 -11.01
N LEU A 231 -6.62 -2.34 -10.32
CA LEU A 231 -7.14 -2.27 -8.96
C LEU A 231 -8.62 -2.67 -8.89
N GLY A 232 -9.44 -2.17 -9.82
CA GLY A 232 -10.88 -2.44 -9.88
C GLY A 232 -11.73 -1.50 -9.04
N GLU A 233 -13.05 -1.69 -9.11
CA GLU A 233 -14.05 -0.87 -8.39
C GLU A 233 -13.89 -0.93 -6.87
N THR A 234 -14.24 0.16 -6.18
CA THR A 234 -14.00 0.29 -4.73
C THR A 234 -14.67 -0.79 -3.88
N ASN A 235 -15.85 -1.27 -4.31
CA ASN A 235 -16.53 -2.41 -3.71
C ASN A 235 -16.06 -3.72 -4.38
N PRO A 236 -15.38 -4.64 -3.64
CA PRO A 236 -14.98 -5.95 -4.16
C PRO A 236 -16.10 -6.75 -4.81
N GLU A 237 -17.36 -6.61 -4.36
CA GLU A 237 -18.49 -7.34 -4.94
C GLU A 237 -18.77 -6.91 -6.39
N GLU A 238 -18.62 -5.61 -6.65
CA GLU A 238 -18.86 -4.94 -7.94
C GLU A 238 -17.63 -4.98 -8.86
N ALA A 239 -16.45 -5.28 -8.32
CA ALA A 239 -15.21 -5.32 -9.08
C ALA A 239 -15.17 -6.51 -10.07
N ALA A 240 -14.55 -6.28 -11.24
CA ALA A 240 -14.44 -7.29 -12.28
C ALA A 240 -13.48 -8.43 -11.88
N PRO A 241 -13.74 -9.69 -12.30
CA PRO A 241 -12.82 -10.82 -12.07
C PRO A 241 -11.38 -10.52 -12.53
N GLY A 242 -10.39 -10.91 -11.72
CA GLY A 242 -8.97 -10.68 -12.01
C GLY A 242 -8.45 -9.30 -11.61
N THR A 243 -9.31 -8.41 -11.09
CA THR A 243 -8.86 -7.17 -10.45
C THR A 243 -8.40 -7.43 -9.02
N VAL A 244 -7.49 -6.60 -8.51
CA VAL A 244 -6.95 -6.72 -7.15
C VAL A 244 -8.06 -6.71 -6.11
N ARG A 245 -9.03 -5.78 -6.22
CA ARG A 245 -10.13 -5.68 -5.26
C ARG A 245 -11.06 -6.88 -5.32
N LYS A 246 -11.29 -7.48 -6.49
CA LYS A 246 -12.12 -8.68 -6.62
C LYS A 246 -11.46 -9.91 -6.01
N ASP A 247 -10.16 -10.06 -6.24
CA ASP A 247 -9.42 -11.26 -5.86
C ASP A 247 -8.98 -11.24 -4.38
N PHE A 248 -8.70 -10.05 -3.82
CA PHE A 248 -8.10 -9.91 -2.49
C PHE A 248 -8.89 -9.04 -1.51
N GLY A 249 -9.92 -8.32 -1.97
CA GLY A 249 -10.74 -7.47 -1.12
C GLY A 249 -11.86 -8.24 -0.40
N LEU A 250 -12.11 -7.89 0.85
CA LEU A 250 -13.18 -8.47 1.69
C LEU A 250 -14.43 -7.58 1.68
N ASP A 251 -14.25 -6.27 1.82
CA ASP A 251 -15.31 -5.27 1.83
C ASP A 251 -14.78 -3.92 1.32
N ILE A 252 -15.61 -2.87 1.35
CA ILE A 252 -15.27 -1.52 0.88
C ILE A 252 -14.07 -0.91 1.63
N ILE A 253 -13.91 -1.18 2.92
CA ILE A 253 -12.81 -0.68 3.75
C ILE A 253 -11.58 -1.58 3.55
N LYS A 254 -11.77 -2.90 3.70
CA LYS A 254 -10.74 -3.94 3.52
C LYS A 254 -10.66 -4.42 2.07
N ASN A 255 -10.48 -3.50 1.13
CA ASN A 255 -10.44 -3.81 -0.30
C ASN A 255 -9.02 -4.10 -0.83
N GLY A 256 -8.06 -4.43 0.03
CA GLY A 256 -6.69 -4.81 -0.35
C GLY A 256 -5.75 -3.64 -0.68
N ALA A 257 -6.18 -2.67 -1.50
CA ALA A 257 -5.33 -1.54 -1.86
C ALA A 257 -6.06 -0.22 -2.16
N HIS A 258 -5.35 0.88 -1.90
CA HIS A 258 -5.65 2.24 -2.36
C HIS A 258 -4.74 2.61 -3.54
N ALA A 259 -5.23 3.45 -4.45
CA ALA A 259 -4.43 4.08 -5.48
C ALA A 259 -4.93 5.50 -5.75
N SER A 260 -3.99 6.40 -6.05
CA SER A 260 -4.27 7.79 -6.41
C SER A 260 -5.25 7.89 -7.58
N ASP A 261 -6.05 8.96 -7.62
CA ASP A 261 -7.06 9.18 -8.67
C ASP A 261 -6.64 10.22 -9.72
N SER A 262 -5.57 10.96 -9.44
CA SER A 262 -5.04 12.02 -10.30
C SER A 262 -3.57 12.29 -9.96
N SER A 263 -2.84 12.96 -10.85
CA SER A 263 -1.43 13.31 -10.58
C SER A 263 -1.31 14.24 -9.38
N LEU A 264 -2.25 15.18 -9.23
CA LEU A 264 -2.33 16.07 -8.08
C LEU A 264 -2.59 15.31 -6.77
N SER A 265 -3.46 14.29 -6.80
CA SER A 265 -3.68 13.47 -5.61
C SER A 265 -2.44 12.63 -5.30
N ALA A 266 -1.77 12.06 -6.30
CA ALA A 266 -0.55 11.30 -6.11
C ALA A 266 0.57 12.14 -5.46
N GLU A 267 0.80 13.37 -5.95
CA GLU A 267 1.77 14.29 -5.36
C GLU A 267 1.44 14.67 -3.91
N ARG A 268 0.16 14.97 -3.63
CA ARG A 268 -0.30 15.27 -2.26
C ARG A 268 -0.11 14.06 -1.34
N GLU A 269 -0.59 12.90 -1.77
CA GLU A 269 -0.56 11.66 -1.02
C GLU A 269 0.89 11.23 -0.71
N MET A 270 1.80 11.29 -1.68
CA MET A 270 3.23 11.00 -1.49
C MET A 270 3.92 11.96 -0.51
N ARG A 271 3.54 13.25 -0.54
CA ARG A 271 4.05 14.25 0.41
C ARG A 271 3.60 13.96 1.83
N ILE A 272 2.32 13.66 2.02
CA ILE A 272 1.73 13.36 3.34
C ILE A 272 2.49 12.20 3.99
N ILE A 273 2.62 11.07 3.28
CA ILE A 273 3.29 9.86 3.81
C ILE A 273 4.83 9.96 3.85
N GLN A 274 5.40 11.10 3.45
CA GLN A 274 6.84 11.35 3.39
C GLN A 274 7.61 10.20 2.73
N ILE A 275 7.17 9.78 1.54
CA ILE A 275 7.71 8.59 0.85
C ILE A 275 9.22 8.71 0.54
N GLU A 276 9.73 9.94 0.39
CA GLU A 276 11.14 10.23 0.12
C GLU A 276 12.00 10.31 1.39
N LYS A 277 11.39 10.35 2.59
CA LYS A 277 12.14 10.40 3.84
C LYS A 277 12.87 9.08 4.05
N ASP A 278 14.19 9.14 4.11
CA ASP A 278 15.04 8.00 4.40
C ASP A 278 15.10 7.72 5.91
N ASP A 279 14.61 6.55 6.31
CA ASP A 279 14.63 6.02 7.67
C ASP A 279 15.61 4.85 7.85
N ILE A 280 16.25 4.38 6.78
CA ILE A 280 17.18 3.24 6.82
C ILE A 280 18.35 3.50 7.78
N PRO A 281 19.01 4.67 7.79
CA PRO A 281 20.13 4.92 8.71
C PRO A 281 19.73 4.83 10.17
N GLU A 282 18.60 5.42 10.54
CA GLU A 282 18.11 5.41 11.91
C GLU A 282 17.75 3.98 12.36
N ILE A 283 17.11 3.20 11.48
CA ILE A 283 16.76 1.81 11.75
C ILE A 283 18.02 0.95 11.94
N VAL A 284 19.02 1.11 11.09
CA VAL A 284 20.27 0.34 11.17
C VAL A 284 21.06 0.73 12.43
N GLU A 285 21.19 2.02 12.74
CA GLU A 285 21.91 2.48 13.94
C GLU A 285 21.25 2.00 15.23
N ARG A 286 19.92 1.95 15.26
CA ARG A 286 19.15 1.47 16.42
C ARG A 286 19.44 0.00 16.75
N HIS A 287 19.64 -0.84 15.73
CA HIS A 287 19.82 -2.29 15.92
C HIS A 287 21.28 -2.74 15.93
N TYR A 288 22.14 -2.09 15.15
CA TYR A 288 23.53 -2.52 14.89
C TYR A 288 24.59 -1.49 15.30
N GLY A 289 24.19 -0.36 15.90
CA GLY A 289 25.08 0.71 16.29
C GLY A 289 25.57 1.57 15.11
N ARG A 290 26.50 2.48 15.40
CA ARG A 290 26.89 3.57 14.47
C ARG A 290 27.30 3.09 13.08
N ILE A 291 26.87 3.83 12.08
CA ILE A 291 27.34 3.73 10.69
C ILE A 291 28.66 4.51 10.60
N ASN A 292 29.72 3.87 10.10
CA ASN A 292 31.07 4.47 9.96
C ASN A 292 31.33 5.03 8.56
#